data_AF-A0A3D2Q1T5-F1
#
_entry.id   AF-A0A3D2Q1T5-F1
#
_cell.length_a   1.000
_cell.length_b   1.000
_cell.length_c   1.000
_cell.angle_alpha   90.00
_cell.angle_beta   90.00
_cell.angle_gamma   90.00
#
_symmetry.space_group_name_H-M   'P 1'
#
loop_
_entity.id
_entity.type
_entity.pdbx_description
1 polymer ?
#
loop_
_entity_poly.entity_id
_entity_poly.type
_entity_poly.pdbx_seq_one_letter_code
_entity_poly.pdbx_strand_id
1 'polypeptide(L)'
;MERSLLRLEYNKVLEKIASFVASQLGREKVLSLRPYPDLATILKEQAQTTEGKELRRKEPGADFQSWFDLREEIVKATRGVTLTPAELLLIGKTLATCRQIKIFFVKRKGQYPLLEQQGTSLGDFTALERKITAVLSPSGEIMDQASPELAKIRRQLVNVKQQIKERLERMLRAPAYLKYFQDLIITVRDERYVVPVKQECRHQVPGIIHDQSASGATLYIEPMELIEPGNEMRRLQAREAKEINRLLYVLTQAVAERQAELNQA
;
A
#
# COMPACT_ATOMS: atom_id res chain seq x y z
N MET A 1 -3.17 38.05 -26.78
CA MET A 1 -3.82 36.73 -26.74
C MET A 1 -4.53 36.48 -25.41
N GLU A 2 -3.86 36.64 -24.26
CA GLU A 2 -4.45 36.39 -22.93
C GLU A 2 -5.72 37.19 -22.61
N ARG A 3 -5.74 38.50 -22.89
CA ARG A 3 -6.93 39.35 -22.73
C ARG A 3 -8.14 38.86 -23.54
N SER A 4 -7.90 38.28 -24.71
CA SER A 4 -8.95 37.72 -25.57
C SER A 4 -9.47 36.40 -25.02
N LEU A 5 -8.58 35.52 -24.54
CA LEU A 5 -8.97 34.25 -23.91
C LEU A 5 -9.80 34.47 -22.65
N LEU A 6 -9.46 35.49 -21.86
CA LEU A 6 -10.25 35.88 -20.68
C LEU A 6 -11.65 36.36 -21.06
N ARG A 7 -11.77 37.23 -22.08
CA ARG A 7 -13.06 37.74 -22.58
C ARG A 7 -13.95 36.65 -23.18
N LEU A 8 -13.35 35.65 -23.80
CA LEU A 8 -14.06 34.48 -24.35
C LEU A 8 -14.38 33.42 -23.29
N GLU A 9 -14.06 33.69 -22.01
CA GLU A 9 -14.24 32.77 -20.89
C GLU A 9 -13.62 31.39 -21.14
N TYR A 10 -12.50 31.35 -21.88
CA TYR A 10 -11.86 30.11 -22.30
C TYR A 10 -11.47 29.23 -21.11
N ASN A 11 -11.06 29.86 -19.99
CA ASN A 11 -10.79 29.18 -18.73
C ASN A 11 -12.02 28.43 -18.19
N LYS A 12 -13.24 28.98 -18.31
CA LYS A 12 -14.47 28.28 -17.89
C LYS A 12 -14.75 27.06 -18.77
N VAL A 13 -14.43 27.13 -20.06
CA VAL A 13 -14.53 25.98 -20.99
C VAL A 13 -13.57 24.88 -20.55
N LEU A 14 -12.31 25.22 -20.27
CA LEU A 14 -11.32 24.26 -19.78
C LEU A 14 -11.73 23.63 -18.45
N GLU A 15 -12.25 24.41 -17.50
CA GLU A 15 -12.77 23.90 -16.23
C GLU A 15 -13.92 22.91 -16.43
N LYS A 16 -14.85 23.21 -17.36
CA LYS A 16 -15.94 22.31 -17.70
C LYS A 16 -15.45 21.01 -18.35
N ILE A 17 -14.40 21.05 -19.15
CA ILE A 17 -13.80 19.83 -19.71
C ILE A 17 -13.10 19.06 -18.58
N ALA A 18 -12.34 19.76 -17.74
CA ALA A 18 -11.58 19.20 -16.63
C ALA A 18 -12.46 18.46 -15.60
N SER A 19 -13.75 18.82 -15.46
CA SER A 19 -14.69 18.09 -14.60
C SER A 19 -15.07 16.69 -15.13
N PHE A 20 -14.79 16.38 -16.39
CA PHE A 20 -15.01 15.06 -16.99
C PHE A 20 -13.73 14.22 -17.10
N VAL A 21 -12.58 14.74 -16.66
CA VAL A 21 -11.30 14.04 -16.76
C VAL A 21 -11.10 13.13 -15.55
N ALA A 22 -10.70 11.89 -15.79
CA ALA A 22 -10.58 10.87 -14.76
C ALA A 22 -9.33 11.02 -13.87
N SER A 23 -8.24 11.61 -14.37
CA SER A 23 -6.97 11.72 -13.65
C SER A 23 -6.56 13.17 -13.37
N GLN A 24 -5.85 13.37 -12.27
CA GLN A 24 -5.28 14.68 -11.90
C GLN A 24 -4.32 15.20 -12.98
N LEU A 25 -3.44 14.34 -13.50
CA LEU A 25 -2.52 14.69 -14.59
C LEU A 25 -3.25 15.11 -15.86
N GLY A 26 -4.35 14.42 -16.21
CA GLY A 26 -5.20 14.82 -17.33
C GLY A 26 -5.88 16.17 -17.09
N ARG A 27 -6.32 16.44 -15.86
CA ARG A 27 -6.90 17.73 -15.47
C ARG A 27 -5.87 18.86 -15.61
N GLU A 28 -4.65 18.68 -15.11
CA GLU A 28 -3.55 19.64 -15.30
C GLU A 28 -3.28 19.90 -16.79
N LYS A 29 -3.22 18.83 -17.60
CA LYS A 29 -3.04 18.93 -19.05
C LYS A 29 -4.16 19.77 -19.69
N VAL A 30 -5.43 19.49 -19.39
CA VAL A 30 -6.58 20.24 -19.92
C VAL A 30 -6.52 21.71 -19.53
N LEU A 31 -6.26 22.04 -18.26
CA LEU A 31 -6.22 23.43 -17.78
C LEU A 31 -5.04 24.22 -18.38
N SER A 32 -3.97 23.53 -18.76
CA SER A 32 -2.82 24.12 -19.44
C SER A 32 -3.02 24.38 -20.95
N LEU A 33 -4.08 23.84 -21.56
CA LEU A 33 -4.30 23.94 -23.01
C LEU A 33 -4.37 25.40 -23.48
N ARG A 34 -3.82 25.65 -24.66
CA ARG A 34 -3.91 26.91 -25.38
C ARG A 34 -4.26 26.63 -26.83
N PRO A 35 -4.93 27.56 -27.53
CA PRO A 35 -5.19 27.42 -28.96
C PRO A 35 -3.89 27.21 -29.74
N TYR A 36 -3.85 26.17 -30.57
CA TYR A 36 -2.71 25.88 -31.43
C TYR A 36 -2.65 26.89 -32.60
N PRO A 37 -1.44 27.38 -32.97
CA PRO A 37 -1.29 28.33 -34.06
C PRO A 37 -1.15 27.65 -35.44
N ASP A 38 -0.85 26.36 -35.50
CA ASP A 38 -0.54 25.64 -36.73
C ASP A 38 -1.61 24.61 -37.12
N LEU A 39 -1.94 24.56 -38.40
CA LEU A 39 -3.01 23.70 -38.93
C LEU A 39 -2.71 22.20 -38.76
N ALA A 40 -1.44 21.80 -38.89
CA ALA A 40 -1.03 20.41 -38.78
C ALA A 40 -1.33 19.83 -37.38
N THR A 41 -0.98 20.58 -36.32
CA THR A 41 -1.30 20.20 -34.94
C THR A 41 -2.80 20.19 -34.70
N ILE A 42 -3.54 21.21 -35.19
CA ILE A 42 -5.01 21.24 -35.06
C ILE A 42 -5.65 19.98 -35.65
N LEU A 43 -5.29 19.62 -36.88
CA LEU A 43 -5.83 18.43 -37.56
C LEU A 43 -5.49 17.14 -36.81
N LYS A 44 -4.25 17.02 -36.30
CA LYS A 44 -3.82 15.86 -35.51
C LYS A 44 -4.59 15.73 -34.19
N GLU A 45 -4.75 16.81 -33.44
CA GLU A 45 -5.47 16.82 -32.15
C GLU A 45 -6.98 16.56 -32.34
N GLN A 46 -7.57 17.06 -33.42
CA GLN A 46 -8.95 16.76 -33.80
C GLN A 46 -9.13 15.28 -34.21
N ALA A 47 -8.17 14.72 -34.94
CA ALA A 47 -8.17 13.30 -35.28
C ALA A 47 -8.06 12.43 -34.02
N GLN A 48 -7.16 12.76 -33.07
CA GLN A 48 -7.07 12.08 -31.78
C GLN A 48 -8.38 12.15 -30.98
N THR A 49 -9.02 13.32 -30.95
CA THR A 49 -10.32 13.49 -30.29
C THR A 49 -11.40 12.61 -30.94
N THR A 50 -11.37 12.50 -32.27
CA THR A 50 -12.29 11.65 -33.05
C THR A 50 -12.09 10.17 -32.72
N GLU A 51 -10.84 9.69 -32.66
CA GLU A 51 -10.52 8.33 -32.22
C GLU A 51 -11.00 8.08 -30.79
N GLY A 52 -10.76 9.01 -29.86
CA GLY A 52 -11.19 8.87 -28.45
C GLY A 52 -12.71 8.80 -28.29
N LYS A 53 -13.46 9.56 -29.09
CA LYS A 53 -14.93 9.48 -29.12
C LYS A 53 -15.40 8.12 -29.63
N GLU A 54 -14.79 7.60 -30.68
CA GLU A 54 -15.15 6.29 -31.24
C GLU A 54 -14.78 5.15 -30.29
N LEU A 55 -13.61 5.21 -29.65
CA LEU A 55 -13.19 4.25 -28.63
C LEU A 55 -14.20 4.22 -27.48
N ARG A 56 -14.58 5.38 -26.92
CA ARG A 56 -15.58 5.43 -25.85
C ARG A 56 -16.94 4.86 -26.27
N ARG A 57 -17.31 4.98 -27.54
CA ARG A 57 -18.59 4.47 -28.08
C ARG A 57 -18.57 2.96 -28.31
N LYS A 58 -17.47 2.43 -28.84
CA LYS A 58 -17.35 1.03 -29.29
C LYS A 58 -16.76 0.11 -28.24
N GLU A 59 -15.99 0.64 -27.30
CA GLU A 59 -15.18 -0.12 -26.35
C GLU A 59 -15.55 0.24 -24.91
N PRO A 60 -16.75 -0.16 -24.42
CA PRO A 60 -17.19 0.15 -23.06
C PRO A 60 -16.27 -0.46 -21.98
N GLY A 61 -15.45 -1.46 -22.32
CA GLY A 61 -14.46 -2.07 -21.44
C GLY A 61 -13.10 -1.35 -21.40
N ALA A 62 -12.92 -0.24 -22.13
CA ALA A 62 -11.70 0.56 -22.09
C ALA A 62 -11.70 1.53 -20.91
N ASP A 63 -11.80 0.97 -19.69
CA ASP A 63 -11.86 1.74 -18.44
C ASP A 63 -10.59 1.55 -17.62
N PHE A 64 -9.72 2.56 -17.65
CA PHE A 64 -8.37 2.54 -17.07
C PHE A 64 -8.30 3.42 -15.81
N GLN A 65 -9.09 3.10 -14.78
CA GLN A 65 -9.25 3.98 -13.60
C GLN A 65 -8.07 3.98 -12.63
N SER A 66 -7.16 3.03 -12.74
CA SER A 66 -6.04 2.87 -11.80
C SER A 66 -4.78 3.61 -12.26
N TRP A 67 -4.95 4.88 -12.66
CA TRP A 67 -3.88 5.77 -13.09
C TRP A 67 -3.65 6.89 -12.07
N PHE A 68 -2.58 6.77 -11.28
CA PHE A 68 -2.27 7.69 -10.19
C PHE A 68 -1.12 8.64 -10.55
N ASP A 69 -1.11 9.82 -9.95
CA ASP A 69 0.03 10.72 -10.01
C ASP A 69 1.12 10.20 -9.07
N LEU A 70 2.27 9.80 -9.64
CA LEU A 70 3.37 9.17 -8.90
C LEU A 70 4.55 10.12 -8.66
N ARG A 71 4.41 11.42 -8.99
CA ARG A 71 5.52 12.38 -8.94
C ARG A 71 6.14 12.45 -7.54
N GLU A 72 5.32 12.44 -6.49
CA GLU A 72 5.80 12.51 -5.12
C GLU A 72 6.57 11.25 -4.71
N GLU A 73 6.03 10.07 -5.01
CA GLU A 73 6.63 8.77 -4.69
C GLU A 73 7.95 8.57 -5.42
N ILE A 74 8.02 8.97 -6.71
CA ILE A 74 9.26 8.91 -7.49
C ILE A 74 10.32 9.84 -6.89
N VAL A 75 9.95 11.05 -6.47
CA VAL A 75 10.87 11.98 -5.80
C VAL A 75 11.34 11.46 -4.44
N LYS A 76 10.45 10.85 -3.65
CA LYS A 76 10.82 10.19 -2.37
C LYS A 76 11.82 9.06 -2.61
N ALA A 77 11.50 8.16 -3.54
CA ALA A 77 12.34 7.00 -3.85
C ALA A 77 13.75 7.41 -4.31
N THR A 78 13.84 8.40 -5.19
CA THR A 78 15.12 8.90 -5.72
C THR A 78 15.97 9.64 -4.69
N ARG A 79 15.34 10.20 -3.65
CA ARG A 79 16.03 10.75 -2.47
C ARG A 79 16.42 9.69 -1.43
N GLY A 80 16.15 8.42 -1.69
CA GLY A 80 16.44 7.31 -0.78
C GLY A 80 15.45 7.18 0.39
N VAL A 81 14.31 7.87 0.34
CA VAL A 81 13.24 7.72 1.33
C VAL A 81 12.47 6.44 1.01
N THR A 82 12.46 5.48 1.94
CA THR A 82 11.72 4.22 1.80
C THR A 82 10.23 4.49 1.64
N LEU A 83 9.66 3.99 0.54
CA LEU A 83 8.23 4.06 0.27
C LEU A 83 7.44 3.13 1.19
N THR A 84 6.28 3.59 1.60
CA THR A 84 5.30 2.83 2.36
C THR A 84 4.60 1.78 1.47
N PRO A 85 3.96 0.75 2.07
CA PRO A 85 3.14 -0.21 1.33
C PRO A 85 2.06 0.45 0.47
N ALA A 86 1.43 1.52 0.97
CA ALA A 86 0.39 2.25 0.26
C ALA A 86 0.91 2.95 -1.00
N GLU A 87 2.06 3.63 -0.89
CA GLU A 87 2.71 4.29 -2.03
C GLU A 87 3.14 3.27 -3.11
N LEU A 88 3.75 2.16 -2.69
CA LEU A 88 4.14 1.08 -3.61
C LEU A 88 2.92 0.42 -4.28
N LEU A 89 1.78 0.33 -3.59
CA LEU A 89 0.54 -0.18 -4.17
C LEU A 89 0.02 0.76 -5.29
N LEU A 90 0.08 2.08 -5.10
CA LEU A 90 -0.31 3.06 -6.13
C LEU A 90 0.58 2.93 -7.37
N ILE A 91 1.88 2.77 -7.17
CA ILE A 91 2.83 2.50 -8.25
C ILE A 91 2.43 1.20 -8.96
N GLY A 92 2.30 0.09 -8.23
CA GLY A 92 1.94 -1.21 -8.81
C GLY A 92 0.65 -1.17 -9.63
N LYS A 93 -0.39 -0.47 -9.15
CA LYS A 93 -1.67 -0.29 -9.87
C LYS A 93 -1.52 0.51 -11.15
N THR A 94 -0.71 1.57 -11.14
CA THR A 94 -0.42 2.38 -12.33
C THR A 94 0.35 1.56 -13.36
N LEU A 95 1.37 0.80 -12.92
CA LEU A 95 2.14 -0.08 -13.81
C LEU A 95 1.29 -1.18 -14.46
N ALA A 96 0.39 -1.78 -13.68
CA ALA A 96 -0.57 -2.75 -14.20
C ALA A 96 -1.49 -2.12 -15.26
N THR A 97 -1.90 -0.87 -15.05
CA THR A 97 -2.71 -0.11 -16.01
C THR A 97 -1.95 0.19 -17.29
N CYS A 98 -0.66 0.60 -17.21
CA CYS A 98 0.21 0.75 -18.39
C CYS A 98 0.24 -0.54 -19.22
N ARG A 99 0.41 -1.69 -18.57
CA ARG A 99 0.40 -3.00 -19.24
C ARG A 99 -0.95 -3.32 -19.87
N GLN A 100 -2.06 -3.03 -19.19
CA GLN A 100 -3.41 -3.23 -19.72
C GLN A 100 -3.67 -2.37 -20.96
N ILE A 101 -3.29 -1.09 -20.93
CA ILE A 101 -3.40 -0.16 -22.06
C ILE A 101 -2.62 -0.69 -23.27
N LYS A 102 -1.36 -1.11 -23.07
CA LYS A 102 -0.54 -1.72 -24.13
C LYS A 102 -1.23 -2.93 -24.76
N ILE A 103 -1.65 -3.89 -23.94
CA ILE A 103 -2.32 -5.12 -24.43
C ILE A 103 -3.63 -4.77 -25.15
N PHE A 104 -4.36 -3.77 -24.66
CA PHE A 104 -5.61 -3.32 -25.26
C PHE A 104 -5.41 -2.81 -26.69
N PHE A 105 -4.42 -1.94 -26.91
CA PHE A 105 -4.13 -1.39 -28.24
C PHE A 105 -3.46 -2.39 -29.18
N VAL A 106 -2.58 -3.27 -28.68
CA VAL A 106 -2.00 -4.36 -29.49
C VAL A 106 -3.08 -5.26 -30.07
N LYS A 107 -4.13 -5.58 -29.30
CA LYS A 107 -5.27 -6.39 -29.78
C LYS A 107 -6.17 -5.66 -30.79
N ARG A 108 -6.04 -4.34 -30.91
CA ARG A 108 -6.85 -3.45 -31.76
C ARG A 108 -6.02 -2.70 -32.79
N LYS A 109 -4.90 -3.30 -33.18
CA LYS A 109 -3.93 -2.73 -34.12
C LYS A 109 -4.64 -2.14 -35.35
N GLY A 110 -4.33 -0.88 -35.64
CA GLY A 110 -4.86 -0.13 -36.78
C GLY A 110 -6.28 0.42 -36.62
N GLN A 111 -7.01 0.12 -35.54
CA GLN A 111 -8.36 0.66 -35.32
C GLN A 111 -8.35 2.10 -34.80
N TYR A 112 -7.34 2.45 -34.01
CA TYR A 112 -7.14 3.79 -33.43
C TYR A 112 -5.65 4.17 -33.54
N PRO A 113 -5.13 4.47 -34.76
CA PRO A 113 -3.69 4.60 -34.97
C PRO A 113 -2.99 5.64 -34.08
N LEU A 114 -3.62 6.79 -33.81
CA LEU A 114 -3.00 7.84 -33.01
C LEU A 114 -3.01 7.49 -31.52
N LEU A 115 -4.08 6.88 -31.03
CA LEU A 115 -4.14 6.38 -29.65
C LEU A 115 -3.29 5.13 -29.43
N GLU A 116 -3.18 4.25 -30.43
CA GLU A 116 -2.29 3.10 -30.43
C GLU A 116 -0.84 3.56 -30.29
N GLN A 117 -0.43 4.58 -31.05
CA GLN A 117 0.91 5.16 -30.93
C GLN A 117 1.20 5.63 -29.49
N GLN A 118 0.25 6.30 -28.84
CA GLN A 118 0.40 6.75 -27.46
C GLN A 118 0.45 5.57 -26.48
N GLY A 119 -0.52 4.66 -26.55
CA GLY A 119 -0.62 3.52 -25.63
C GLY A 119 0.56 2.54 -25.74
N THR A 120 1.09 2.33 -26.95
CA THR A 120 2.26 1.47 -27.18
C THR A 120 3.58 2.13 -26.81
N SER A 121 3.65 3.47 -26.79
CA SER A 121 4.83 4.23 -26.36
C SER A 121 5.09 4.22 -24.85
N LEU A 122 4.13 3.77 -24.04
CA LEU A 122 4.31 3.60 -22.60
C LEU A 122 5.54 2.70 -22.31
N GLY A 123 6.18 2.85 -21.15
CA GLY A 123 7.29 1.99 -20.72
C GLY A 123 6.86 0.53 -20.46
N ASP A 124 7.79 -0.43 -20.52
CA ASP A 124 7.53 -1.80 -20.05
C ASP A 124 7.98 -1.94 -18.59
N PHE A 125 6.99 -1.99 -17.70
CA PHE A 125 7.22 -2.07 -16.26
C PHE A 125 6.88 -3.44 -15.69
N THR A 126 6.72 -4.47 -16.52
CA THR A 126 6.27 -5.81 -16.08
C THR A 126 7.16 -6.39 -14.99
N ALA A 127 8.47 -6.19 -15.07
CA ALA A 127 9.41 -6.67 -14.05
C ALA A 127 9.22 -5.97 -12.70
N LEU A 128 9.00 -4.65 -12.69
CA LEU A 128 8.77 -3.86 -11.48
C LEU A 128 7.39 -4.15 -10.89
N GLU A 129 6.35 -4.21 -11.73
CA GLU A 129 5.00 -4.63 -11.35
C GLU A 129 5.06 -5.98 -10.61
N ARG A 130 5.71 -7.00 -11.19
CA ARG A 130 5.84 -8.33 -10.58
C ARG A 130 6.55 -8.31 -9.24
N LYS A 131 7.64 -7.53 -9.11
CA LYS A 131 8.36 -7.37 -7.83
C LYS A 131 7.44 -6.79 -6.76
N ILE A 132 6.65 -5.78 -7.09
CA ILE A 132 5.69 -5.16 -6.17
C ILE A 132 4.60 -6.16 -5.78
N THR A 133 3.97 -6.84 -6.75
CA THR A 133 2.88 -7.80 -6.50
C THR A 133 3.32 -9.09 -5.82
N ALA A 134 4.62 -9.40 -5.81
CA ALA A 134 5.16 -10.52 -5.05
C ALA A 134 5.29 -10.21 -3.54
N VAL A 135 5.38 -8.93 -3.19
CA VAL A 135 5.51 -8.46 -1.81
C VAL A 135 4.18 -7.97 -1.25
N LEU A 136 3.37 -7.31 -2.06
CA LEU A 136 2.10 -6.70 -1.67
C LEU A 136 0.91 -7.43 -2.26
N SER A 137 -0.10 -7.66 -1.42
CA SER A 137 -1.41 -8.13 -1.85
C SER A 137 -2.16 -7.01 -2.63
N PRO A 138 -3.26 -7.35 -3.32
CA PRO A 138 -4.13 -6.35 -3.94
C PRO A 138 -4.73 -5.33 -2.94
N SER A 139 -4.82 -5.68 -1.65
CA SER A 139 -5.27 -4.78 -0.58
C SER A 139 -4.15 -3.90 0.01
N GLY A 140 -2.89 -4.12 -0.39
CA GLY A 140 -1.73 -3.38 0.14
C GLY A 140 -1.09 -3.98 1.38
N GLU A 141 -1.46 -5.20 1.76
CA GLU A 141 -0.86 -5.91 2.88
C GLU A 141 0.42 -6.63 2.43
N ILE A 142 1.43 -6.71 3.31
CA ILE A 142 2.65 -7.47 3.04
C ILE A 142 2.33 -8.96 3.09
N MET A 143 2.54 -9.65 1.96
CA MET A 143 2.29 -11.08 1.82
C MET A 143 3.19 -11.91 2.74
N ASP A 144 2.64 -13.00 3.30
CA ASP A 144 3.41 -13.94 4.14
C ASP A 144 4.63 -14.52 3.41
N GLN A 145 4.48 -14.72 2.10
CA GLN A 145 5.51 -15.28 1.23
C GLN A 145 6.33 -14.21 0.50
N ALA A 146 6.26 -12.94 0.94
CA ALA A 146 7.04 -11.86 0.32
C ALA A 146 8.55 -12.14 0.36
N SER A 147 9.03 -12.91 1.35
CA SER A 147 10.34 -13.53 1.33
C SER A 147 10.35 -14.86 2.11
N PRO A 148 11.28 -15.79 1.79
CA PRO A 148 11.45 -17.00 2.59
C PRO A 148 11.80 -16.72 4.05
N GLU A 149 12.53 -15.64 4.32
CA GLU A 149 12.89 -15.21 5.67
C GLU A 149 11.67 -14.69 6.44
N LEU A 150 10.84 -13.84 5.81
CA LEU A 150 9.61 -13.34 6.41
C LEU A 150 8.64 -14.48 6.73
N ALA A 151 8.46 -15.43 5.79
CA ALA A 151 7.63 -16.60 5.99
C ALA A 151 8.11 -17.44 7.17
N LYS A 152 9.43 -17.62 7.33
CA LYS A 152 10.03 -18.31 8.48
C LYS A 152 9.76 -17.57 9.79
N ILE A 153 9.97 -16.25 9.83
CA ILE A 153 9.73 -15.43 11.03
C ILE A 153 8.25 -15.48 11.44
N ARG A 154 7.32 -15.33 10.49
CA ARG A 154 5.88 -15.39 10.75
C ARG A 154 5.44 -16.75 11.30
N ARG A 155 5.96 -17.86 10.76
CA ARG A 155 5.71 -19.20 11.32
C ARG A 155 6.23 -19.33 12.76
N GLN A 156 7.43 -18.82 13.04
CA GLN A 156 7.98 -18.81 14.40
C GLN A 156 7.11 -17.97 15.35
N LEU A 157 6.62 -16.81 14.92
CA LEU A 157 5.70 -15.97 15.69
C LEU A 157 4.39 -16.68 16.02
N VAL A 158 3.79 -17.37 15.05
CA VAL A 158 2.57 -18.16 15.28
C VAL A 158 2.81 -19.23 16.33
N ASN A 159 3.92 -19.98 16.23
CA ASN A 159 4.26 -21.03 17.18
C ASN A 159 4.48 -20.48 18.59
N VAL A 160 5.25 -19.40 18.75
CA VAL A 160 5.52 -18.80 20.06
C VAL A 160 4.23 -18.23 20.66
N LYS A 161 3.38 -17.57 19.86
CA LYS A 161 2.06 -17.07 20.33
C LYS A 161 1.17 -18.22 20.82
N GLN A 162 1.17 -19.34 20.11
CA GLN A 162 0.38 -20.52 20.50
C GLN A 162 0.90 -21.12 21.82
N GLN A 163 2.23 -21.25 21.97
CA GLN A 163 2.85 -21.73 23.20
C GLN A 163 2.54 -20.83 24.40
N ILE A 164 2.57 -19.50 24.23
CA ILE A 164 2.22 -18.55 25.28
C ILE A 164 0.75 -18.73 25.70
N LYS A 165 -0.17 -18.81 24.73
CA LYS A 165 -1.60 -19.00 24.99
C LYS A 165 -1.87 -20.31 25.73
N GLU A 166 -1.29 -21.42 25.28
CA GLU A 166 -1.48 -22.73 25.92
C GLU A 166 -0.98 -22.76 27.37
N ARG A 167 0.16 -22.11 27.65
CA ARG A 167 0.69 -21.99 29.02
C ARG A 167 -0.25 -21.16 29.91
N LEU A 168 -0.74 -20.04 29.39
CA LEU A 168 -1.69 -19.19 30.09
C LEU A 168 -3.03 -19.87 30.34
N GLU A 169 -3.59 -20.55 29.35
CA GLU A 169 -4.84 -21.30 29.50
C GLU A 169 -4.70 -22.42 30.54
N ARG A 170 -3.56 -23.12 30.56
CA ARG A 170 -3.27 -24.13 31.59
C ARG A 170 -3.21 -23.50 32.98
N MET A 171 -2.57 -22.35 33.11
CA MET A 171 -2.47 -21.61 34.37
C MET A 171 -3.84 -21.12 34.85
N LEU A 172 -4.66 -20.56 33.96
CA LEU A 172 -6.01 -20.06 34.26
C LEU A 172 -6.99 -21.18 34.62
N ARG A 173 -6.77 -22.41 34.16
CA ARG A 173 -7.59 -23.58 34.50
C ARG A 173 -7.11 -24.33 35.75
N ALA A 174 -5.91 -24.04 36.23
CA ALA A 174 -5.33 -24.74 37.36
C ALA A 174 -6.04 -24.34 38.68
N PRO A 175 -6.65 -25.28 39.42
CA PRO A 175 -7.40 -24.96 40.64
C PRO A 175 -6.60 -24.20 41.70
N ALA A 176 -5.28 -24.41 41.73
CA ALA A 176 -4.36 -23.72 42.63
C ALA A 176 -4.32 -22.20 42.41
N TYR A 177 -4.52 -21.74 41.17
CA TYR A 177 -4.37 -20.33 40.78
C TYR A 177 -5.70 -19.59 40.65
N LEU A 178 -6.83 -20.29 40.47
CA LEU A 178 -8.17 -19.68 40.25
C LEU A 178 -8.53 -18.60 41.27
N LYS A 179 -8.19 -18.80 42.55
CA LYS A 179 -8.51 -17.87 43.64
C LYS A 179 -7.73 -16.54 43.57
N TYR A 180 -6.62 -16.50 42.84
CA TYR A 180 -5.74 -15.33 42.73
C TYR A 180 -6.11 -14.41 41.57
N PHE A 181 -6.82 -14.92 40.56
CA PHE A 181 -7.22 -14.13 39.40
C PHE A 181 -8.45 -13.29 39.70
N GLN A 182 -8.48 -12.08 39.16
CA GLN A 182 -9.67 -11.24 39.17
C GLN A 182 -10.67 -11.75 38.12
N ASP A 183 -10.19 -11.97 36.90
CA ASP A 183 -10.95 -12.48 35.76
C ASP A 183 -10.15 -13.58 35.05
N LEU A 184 -10.84 -14.59 34.51
CA LEU A 184 -10.21 -15.70 33.79
C LEU A 184 -10.01 -15.38 32.32
N ILE A 185 -9.32 -14.27 32.05
CA ILE A 185 -9.06 -13.78 30.69
C ILE A 185 -7.56 -13.57 30.46
N ILE A 186 -7.15 -13.87 29.23
CA ILE A 186 -5.82 -13.49 28.73
C ILE A 186 -5.96 -12.11 28.10
N THR A 187 -5.15 -11.16 28.54
CA THR A 187 -5.14 -9.81 27.98
C THR A 187 -3.75 -9.44 27.51
N VAL A 188 -3.66 -8.36 26.74
CA VAL A 188 -2.38 -7.79 26.29
C VAL A 188 -2.21 -6.41 26.92
N ARG A 189 -1.04 -6.15 27.49
CA ARG A 189 -0.59 -4.85 28.02
C ARG A 189 0.83 -4.61 27.55
N ASP A 190 1.11 -3.43 26.98
CA ASP A 190 2.42 -3.09 26.42
C ASP A 190 3.01 -4.19 25.51
N GLU A 191 2.15 -4.76 24.66
CA GLU A 191 2.47 -5.88 23.74
C GLU A 191 2.87 -7.19 24.44
N ARG A 192 2.66 -7.30 25.75
CA ARG A 192 2.89 -8.50 26.58
C ARG A 192 1.58 -9.17 26.93
N TYR A 193 1.58 -10.50 26.89
CA TYR A 193 0.45 -11.27 27.40
C TYR A 193 0.49 -11.29 28.92
N VAL A 194 -0.62 -10.89 29.53
CA VAL A 194 -0.76 -10.72 30.97
C VAL A 194 -2.08 -11.30 31.47
N VAL A 195 -2.07 -11.67 32.75
CA VAL A 195 -3.24 -12.14 33.47
C VAL A 195 -3.61 -11.16 34.58
N PRO A 196 -4.91 -10.88 34.79
CA PRO A 196 -5.37 -9.98 35.83
C PRO A 196 -5.38 -10.71 37.19
N VAL A 197 -4.52 -10.28 38.09
CA VAL A 197 -4.36 -10.84 39.45
C VAL A 197 -4.87 -9.83 40.46
N LYS A 198 -5.57 -10.31 41.48
CA LYS A 198 -6.03 -9.47 42.60
C LYS A 198 -4.85 -8.84 43.31
N GLN A 199 -4.95 -7.55 43.66
CA GLN A 199 -3.83 -6.81 44.26
C GLN A 199 -3.29 -7.49 45.53
N GLU A 200 -4.17 -8.01 46.38
CA GLU A 200 -3.85 -8.76 47.60
C GLU A 200 -3.14 -10.09 47.34
N CYS A 201 -3.29 -10.66 46.14
CA CYS A 201 -2.68 -11.93 45.73
C CYS A 201 -1.39 -11.75 44.91
N ARG A 202 -0.82 -10.53 44.81
CA ARG A 202 0.37 -10.21 44.00
C ARG A 202 1.51 -11.21 44.15
N HIS A 203 1.83 -11.62 45.37
CA HIS A 203 2.97 -12.50 45.67
C HIS A 203 2.71 -13.98 45.33
N GLN A 204 1.46 -14.36 45.05
CA GLN A 204 1.08 -15.74 44.75
C GLN A 204 1.22 -16.09 43.27
N VAL A 205 1.34 -15.09 42.40
CA VAL A 205 1.56 -15.26 40.97
C VAL A 205 2.93 -14.65 40.64
N PRO A 206 4.01 -15.47 40.60
CA PRO A 206 5.34 -14.96 40.31
C PRO A 206 5.40 -14.44 38.88
N GLY A 207 5.85 -13.19 38.71
CA GLY A 207 5.90 -12.53 37.41
C GLY A 207 6.23 -11.05 37.50
N ILE A 208 6.18 -10.39 36.34
CA ILE A 208 6.44 -8.95 36.19
C ILE A 208 5.11 -8.23 36.04
N ILE A 209 4.91 -7.15 36.79
CA ILE A 209 3.73 -6.30 36.61
C ILE A 209 3.98 -5.34 35.46
N HIS A 210 3.07 -5.32 34.50
CA HIS A 210 3.10 -4.40 33.37
C HIS A 210 2.13 -3.25 33.54
N ASP A 211 0.99 -3.47 34.21
CA ASP A 211 -0.06 -2.46 34.35
C ASP A 211 -0.90 -2.69 35.61
N GLN A 212 -1.67 -1.68 36.01
CA GLN A 212 -2.59 -1.71 37.13
C GLN A 212 -3.93 -1.05 36.74
N SER A 213 -5.05 -1.60 37.23
CA SER A 213 -6.36 -0.98 37.01
C SER A 213 -6.46 0.41 37.66
N ALA A 214 -7.35 1.25 37.14
CA ALA A 214 -7.57 2.61 37.66
C ALA A 214 -7.99 2.64 39.14
N SER A 215 -8.68 1.59 39.62
CA SER A 215 -9.06 1.44 41.04
C SER A 215 -7.93 0.88 41.91
N GLY A 216 -6.82 0.45 41.32
CA GLY A 216 -5.71 -0.22 41.99
C GLY A 216 -5.93 -1.72 42.26
N ALA A 217 -7.17 -2.18 42.25
CA ALA A 217 -7.56 -3.51 42.74
C ALA A 217 -7.05 -4.69 41.88
N THR A 218 -6.62 -4.45 40.64
CA THR A 218 -6.17 -5.51 39.72
C THR A 218 -4.80 -5.17 39.17
N LEU A 219 -3.88 -6.13 39.27
CA LEU A 219 -2.54 -6.08 38.71
C LEU A 219 -2.46 -6.96 37.47
N TYR A 220 -1.93 -6.42 36.37
CA TYR A 220 -1.71 -7.18 35.14
C TYR A 220 -0.28 -7.74 35.14
N ILE A 221 -0.17 -9.04 35.38
CA ILE A 221 1.12 -9.73 35.58
C ILE A 221 1.45 -10.60 34.35
N GLU A 222 2.67 -10.49 33.83
CA GLU A 222 3.29 -11.49 32.95
C GLU A 222 3.93 -12.56 33.83
N PRO A 223 3.38 -13.80 33.87
CA PRO A 223 3.93 -14.88 34.67
C PRO A 223 5.38 -15.20 34.31
N MET A 224 6.16 -15.62 35.31
CA MET A 224 7.59 -15.95 35.16
C MET A 224 7.85 -16.93 34.00
N GLU A 225 6.97 -17.93 33.83
CA GLU A 225 7.04 -18.97 32.79
C GLU A 225 6.88 -18.44 31.35
N LEU A 226 6.43 -17.19 31.19
CA LEU A 226 6.22 -16.55 29.90
C LEU A 226 7.29 -15.53 29.55
N ILE A 227 8.17 -15.15 30.49
CA ILE A 227 9.19 -14.13 30.24
C ILE A 227 10.08 -14.52 29.06
N GLU A 228 10.54 -15.78 29.00
CA GLU A 228 11.36 -16.27 27.90
C GLU A 228 10.61 -16.31 26.56
N PRO A 229 9.45 -17.01 26.42
CA PRO A 229 8.65 -16.98 25.21
C PRO A 229 8.24 -15.57 24.77
N GLY A 230 7.88 -14.70 25.72
CA GLY A 230 7.49 -13.31 25.45
C GLY A 230 8.66 -12.49 24.91
N ASN A 231 9.86 -12.67 25.46
CA ASN A 231 11.08 -12.06 24.94
C ASN A 231 11.46 -12.59 23.55
N GLU A 232 11.26 -13.88 23.30
CA GLU A 232 11.42 -14.46 21.96
C GLU A 232 10.43 -13.87 20.96
N MET A 233 9.15 -13.76 21.33
CA MET A 233 8.13 -13.12 20.50
C MET A 233 8.53 -11.69 20.12
N ARG A 234 8.99 -10.88 21.08
CA ARG A 234 9.47 -9.51 20.81
C ARG A 234 10.67 -9.48 19.86
N ARG A 235 11.64 -10.38 20.04
CA ARG A 235 12.78 -10.50 19.12
C ARG A 235 12.33 -10.86 17.70
N LEU A 236 11.37 -11.77 17.56
CA LEU A 236 10.81 -12.15 16.27
C LEU A 236 10.01 -11.01 15.62
N GLN A 237 9.22 -10.25 16.38
CA GLN A 237 8.52 -9.06 15.88
C GLN A 237 9.50 -7.98 15.39
N ALA A 238 10.57 -7.71 16.13
CA ALA A 238 11.61 -6.77 15.70
C ALA A 238 12.30 -7.24 14.40
N ARG A 239 12.56 -8.55 14.28
CA ARG A 239 13.10 -9.16 13.05
C ARG A 239 12.12 -9.07 11.89
N GLU A 240 10.83 -9.30 12.12
CA GLU A 240 9.78 -9.14 11.12
C GLU A 240 9.74 -7.70 10.59
N ALA A 241 9.69 -6.70 11.48
CA ALA A 241 9.70 -5.30 11.11
C ALA A 241 10.94 -4.91 10.29
N LYS A 242 12.12 -5.42 10.69
CA LYS A 242 13.37 -5.21 9.96
C LYS A 242 13.34 -5.82 8.55
N GLU A 243 12.81 -7.04 8.42
CA GLU A 243 12.69 -7.72 7.13
C GLU A 243 11.69 -7.02 6.20
N ILE A 244 10.54 -6.58 6.73
CA ILE A 244 9.56 -5.78 5.98
C ILE A 244 10.22 -4.50 5.47
N ASN A 245 10.91 -3.75 6.35
CA ASN A 245 11.62 -2.54 5.95
C ASN A 245 12.69 -2.79 4.88
N ARG A 246 13.40 -3.92 4.96
CA ARG A 246 14.37 -4.33 3.94
C ARG A 246 13.69 -4.55 2.59
N LEU A 247 12.55 -5.26 2.55
CA LEU A 247 11.79 -5.50 1.33
C LEU A 247 11.27 -4.19 0.71
N LEU A 248 10.68 -3.32 1.53
CA LEU A 248 10.20 -2.00 1.09
C LEU A 248 11.34 -1.13 0.54
N TYR A 249 12.51 -1.16 1.18
CA TYR A 249 13.69 -0.46 0.71
C TYR A 249 14.16 -0.98 -0.66
N VAL A 250 14.22 -2.30 -0.84
CA VAL A 250 14.60 -2.90 -2.14
C VAL A 250 13.61 -2.51 -3.24
N LEU A 251 12.30 -2.51 -2.96
CA LEU A 251 11.30 -2.06 -3.93
C LEU A 251 11.43 -0.56 -4.23
N THR A 252 11.72 0.24 -3.22
CA THR A 252 11.98 1.68 -3.37
C THR A 252 13.16 1.94 -4.30
N GLN A 253 14.27 1.21 -4.13
CA GLN A 253 15.42 1.33 -5.03
C GLN A 253 15.06 0.91 -6.46
N ALA A 254 14.29 -0.17 -6.64
CA ALA A 254 13.85 -0.60 -7.96
C ALA A 254 12.92 0.44 -8.65
N VAL A 255 12.15 1.21 -7.88
CA VAL A 255 11.38 2.35 -8.39
C VAL A 255 12.32 3.50 -8.78
N ALA A 256 13.28 3.84 -7.93
CA ALA A 256 14.25 4.92 -8.19
C ALA A 256 15.08 4.67 -9.46
N GLU A 257 15.53 3.44 -9.68
CA GLU A 257 16.26 3.00 -10.89
C GLU A 257 15.47 3.25 -12.18
N ARG A 258 14.14 3.28 -12.10
CA ARG A 258 13.23 3.44 -13.25
C ARG A 258 12.64 4.84 -13.36
N GLN A 259 13.15 5.82 -12.60
CA GLN A 259 12.64 7.20 -12.59
C GLN A 259 12.44 7.79 -14.00
N ALA A 260 13.43 7.66 -14.88
CA ALA A 260 13.39 8.29 -16.19
C ALA A 260 12.23 7.77 -17.04
N GLU A 261 11.96 6.46 -16.96
CA GLU A 261 10.85 5.81 -17.67
C GLU A 261 9.51 6.12 -17.00
N LEU A 262 9.46 6.14 -15.66
CA LEU A 262 8.24 6.42 -14.89
C LEU A 262 7.76 7.86 -15.03
N ASN A 263 8.67 8.83 -15.20
CA ASN A 263 8.32 10.22 -15.48
C ASN A 263 7.74 10.43 -16.89
N GLN A 264 7.93 9.45 -17.78
CA GLN A 264 7.41 9.48 -19.16
C GLN A 264 6.14 8.64 -19.33
N ALA A 265 5.80 7.82 -18.33
CA ALA A 265 4.60 7.00 -18.31
C ALA A 265 3.38 7.86 -18.03
#